data_AF-A0A959H5U5-F1
#
_entry.id   AF-A0A959H5U5-F1
#
_cell.length_a   1.000
_cell.length_b   1.000
_cell.length_c   1.000
_cell.angle_alpha   90.00
_cell.angle_beta   90.00
_cell.angle_gamma   90.00
#
_symmetry.space_group_name_H-M   'P 1'
#
loop_
_entity.id
_entity.type
_entity.pdbx_description
1 polymer ?
#
loop_
_entity_poly.entity_id
_entity_poly.type
_entity_poly.pdbx_seq_one_letter_code
_entity_poly.pdbx_strand_id
1 'polypeptide(L)'
;MLEEFLRQQGFEHKLAEMKRHSAAYSTFCGRFFRWFNAFLVMKYLHFAREAGRADVPVGEAARWLLGELGRLPEKDDGFSLLRRYRTIDRSGPLKAPA
;
A
#
# COMPACT_ATOMS: atom_id res chain seq x y z
N MET A 1 5.21 -14.17 -6.01
CA MET A 1 3.81 -13.98 -5.58
C MET A 1 3.24 -12.65 -6.07
N LEU A 2 3.85 -11.50 -5.72
CA LEU A 2 3.38 -10.22 -6.25
C LEU A 2 3.49 -10.14 -7.78
N GLU A 3 4.63 -10.53 -8.35
CA GLU A 3 4.80 -10.57 -9.81
C GLU A 3 3.73 -11.44 -10.50
N GLU A 4 3.50 -12.65 -9.98
CA GLU A 4 2.45 -13.55 -10.47
C GLU A 4 1.06 -12.91 -10.41
N PHE A 5 0.71 -12.32 -9.26
CA PHE A 5 -0.55 -11.60 -9.11
C PHE A 5 -0.67 -10.44 -10.11
N LEU A 6 0.38 -9.62 -10.25
CA LEU A 6 0.41 -8.49 -11.17
C LEU A 6 0.21 -8.95 -12.63
N ARG A 7 0.86 -10.05 -13.02
CA ARG A 7 0.67 -10.67 -14.34
C ARG A 7 -0.80 -11.08 -14.56
N GLN A 8 -1.43 -11.71 -13.57
CA GLN A 8 -2.85 -12.08 -13.62
C GLN A 8 -3.79 -10.86 -13.67
N GLN A 9 -3.37 -9.71 -13.14
CA GLN A 9 -4.12 -8.44 -13.25
C GLN A 9 -3.81 -7.67 -14.56
N GLY A 10 -3.05 -8.23 -15.50
CA GLY A 10 -2.71 -7.59 -16.77
C GLY A 10 -1.74 -6.41 -16.62
N PHE A 11 -0.81 -6.50 -15.65
CA PHE A 11 0.11 -5.41 -15.34
C PHE A 11 0.97 -4.99 -16.54
N GLU A 12 1.34 -5.88 -17.44
CA GLU A 12 2.17 -5.54 -18.62
C GLU A 12 1.53 -4.46 -19.49
N HIS A 13 0.24 -4.61 -19.80
CA HIS A 13 -0.51 -3.61 -20.57
C HIS A 13 -0.60 -2.28 -19.81
N LYS A 14 -0.87 -2.35 -18.50
CA LYS A 14 -0.98 -1.17 -17.65
C LYS A 14 0.37 -0.45 -17.48
N LEU A 15 1.47 -1.20 -17.40
CA LEU A 15 2.82 -0.66 -17.34
C LEU A 15 3.18 0.06 -18.64
N ALA A 16 2.86 -0.51 -19.81
CA ALA A 16 3.07 0.14 -21.09
C ALA A 16 2.26 1.45 -21.22
N GLU A 17 0.98 1.42 -20.83
CA GLU A 17 0.11 2.60 -20.77
C GLU A 17 0.69 3.69 -19.84
N MET A 18 1.11 3.32 -18.64
CA MET A 18 1.69 4.23 -17.66
C MET A 18 3.00 4.86 -18.17
N LYS A 19 3.90 4.07 -18.76
CA LYS A 19 5.16 4.56 -19.33
C LYS A 19 4.92 5.53 -20.49
N ARG A 20 3.97 5.22 -21.38
CA ARG A 20 3.61 6.07 -22.52
C ARG A 20 3.04 7.43 -22.10
N HIS A 21 2.26 7.47 -21.02
CA HIS A 21 1.54 8.68 -20.57
C HIS A 21 2.16 9.37 -19.34
N SER A 22 3.43 9.09 -19.04
CA SER A 22 4.15 9.71 -17.92
C SER A 22 5.48 10.28 -18.39
N ALA A 23 5.56 11.60 -18.48
CA ALA A 23 6.80 12.31 -18.83
C ALA A 23 7.80 12.38 -17.66
N ALA A 24 7.35 12.12 -16.42
CA ALA A 24 8.15 12.16 -15.21
C ALA A 24 7.81 10.97 -14.30
N TYR A 25 8.78 10.57 -13.47
CA TYR A 25 8.63 9.48 -12.52
C TYR A 25 7.49 9.72 -11.51
N SER A 26 7.33 10.95 -11.03
CA SER A 26 6.23 11.32 -10.12
C SER A 26 4.85 11.07 -10.73
N THR A 27 4.67 11.39 -12.02
CA THR A 27 3.44 11.11 -12.77
C THR A 27 3.21 9.62 -12.93
N PHE A 28 4.28 8.85 -13.19
CA PHE A 28 4.22 7.40 -13.25
C PHE A 28 3.74 6.80 -11.92
N CYS A 29 4.37 7.18 -10.80
CA CYS A 29 3.97 6.73 -9.47
C CYS A 29 2.51 7.05 -9.17
N GLY A 30 2.05 8.27 -9.49
CA GLY A 30 0.66 8.67 -9.31
C GLY A 30 -0.32 7.78 -10.09
N ARG A 31 0.01 7.42 -11.34
CA ARG A 31 -0.81 6.50 -12.15
C ARG A 31 -0.75 5.07 -11.61
N PHE A 32 0.43 4.61 -11.19
CA PHE A 32 0.61 3.30 -10.59
C PHE A 32 -0.25 3.14 -9.33
N PHE A 33 -0.16 4.05 -8.36
CA PHE A 33 -0.92 3.93 -7.11
C PHE A 33 -2.43 4.12 -7.30
N ARG A 34 -2.85 4.83 -8.36
CA ARG A 34 -4.28 4.91 -8.73
C ARG A 34 -4.80 3.59 -9.30
N TRP A 35 -3.96 2.88 -10.05
CA TRP A 35 -4.29 1.56 -10.56
C TRP A 35 -4.19 0.48 -9.48
N PHE A 36 -3.09 0.47 -8.72
CA PHE A 36 -2.84 -0.38 -7.55
C PHE A 36 -3.52 0.19 -6.29
N ASN A 37 -4.82 0.41 -6.39
CA ASN A 37 -5.64 1.00 -5.33
C ASN A 37 -6.02 -0.03 -4.24
N ALA A 38 -6.76 0.43 -3.22
CA ALA A 38 -7.19 -0.40 -2.09
C ALA A 38 -7.93 -1.68 -2.51
N PHE A 39 -8.71 -1.65 -3.59
CA PHE A 39 -9.40 -2.86 -4.07
C PHE A 39 -8.43 -3.89 -4.65
N LEU A 40 -7.42 -3.45 -5.40
CA LEU A 40 -6.38 -4.35 -5.92
C LEU A 40 -5.50 -4.90 -4.78
N VAL A 41 -5.25 -4.08 -3.74
CA VAL A 41 -4.59 -4.53 -2.51
C VAL A 41 -5.38 -5.64 -1.83
N MET A 42 -6.70 -5.49 -1.67
CA MET A 42 -7.55 -6.54 -1.08
C MET A 42 -7.49 -7.83 -1.89
N LYS A 43 -7.55 -7.75 -3.22
CA LYS A 43 -7.37 -8.92 -4.10
C LYS A 43 -6.02 -9.59 -3.89
N TYR A 44 -4.95 -8.81 -3.76
CA TYR A 44 -3.62 -9.34 -3.50
C TYR A 44 -3.55 -10.05 -2.14
N LEU A 45 -4.18 -9.50 -1.10
CA LEU A 45 -4.25 -10.15 0.23
C LEU A 45 -4.97 -11.50 0.16
N HIS A 46 -6.09 -11.58 -0.58
CA HIS A 46 -6.78 -12.85 -0.81
C HIS A 46 -5.92 -13.85 -1.57
N PHE A 47 -5.27 -13.41 -2.65
CA PHE A 47 -4.33 -14.24 -3.42
C PHE A 47 -3.19 -14.78 -2.55
N ALA A 48 -2.61 -13.92 -1.70
CA ALA A 48 -1.55 -14.33 -0.78
C ALA A 48 -2.04 -15.32 0.28
N ARG A 49 -3.28 -15.14 0.78
CA ARG A 49 -3.90 -16.05 1.73
C ARG A 49 -4.13 -17.44 1.14
N GLU A 50 -4.65 -17.50 -0.09
CA GLU A 50 -4.82 -18.75 -0.84
C GLU A 50 -3.48 -19.46 -1.09
N ALA A 51 -2.39 -18.70 -1.23
CA ALA A 51 -1.02 -19.22 -1.30
C ALA A 51 -0.41 -19.60 0.07
N GLY A 52 -1.20 -19.59 1.16
CA GLY A 52 -0.79 -20.05 2.49
C GLY A 52 -0.20 -18.97 3.41
N ARG A 53 -0.34 -17.68 3.09
CA ARG A 53 0.04 -16.60 4.02
C ARG A 53 -1.07 -16.39 5.06
N ALA A 54 -0.69 -16.39 6.33
CA ALA A 54 -1.61 -16.11 7.42
C ALA A 54 -2.01 -14.63 7.43
N ASP A 55 -3.25 -14.36 7.85
CA ASP A 55 -3.69 -13.01 8.14
C ASP A 55 -2.94 -12.46 9.35
N VAL A 56 -2.57 -11.19 9.28
CA VAL A 56 -2.00 -10.46 10.42
C VAL A 56 -3.12 -9.68 11.10
N PRO A 57 -3.26 -9.74 12.44
CA PRO A 57 -4.20 -8.90 13.17
C PRO A 57 -3.98 -7.43 12.83
N VAL A 58 -5.06 -6.69 12.56
CA VAL A 58 -4.97 -5.30 12.08
C VAL A 58 -4.17 -4.38 13.03
N GLY A 59 -4.26 -4.59 14.34
CA GLY A 59 -3.48 -3.82 15.32
C GLY A 59 -1.98 -4.09 15.24
N GLU A 60 -1.57 -5.31 14.90
CA GLU A 60 -0.17 -5.66 14.69
C GLU A 60 0.36 -5.07 13.38
N ALA A 61 -0.37 -5.25 12.27
CA ALA A 61 -0.02 -4.65 10.99
C ALA A 61 0.05 -3.11 11.07
N ALA A 62 -0.89 -2.50 11.79
CA ALA A 62 -0.93 -1.07 12.06
C ALA A 62 0.30 -0.59 12.86
N ARG A 63 0.76 -1.35 13.86
CA ARG A 63 1.99 -1.02 14.60
C ARG A 63 3.23 -1.15 13.73
N TRP A 64 3.33 -2.26 13.00
CA TRP A 64 4.43 -2.51 12.10
C TRP A 64 4.59 -1.36 11.10
N LEU A 65 3.50 -0.96 10.43
CA LEU A 65 3.52 0.16 9.47
C LEU A 65 3.88 1.50 10.13
N LEU A 66 3.43 1.78 11.36
CA LEU A 66 3.88 2.98 12.08
C LEU A 66 5.39 2.96 12.40
N GLY A 67 5.93 1.77 12.68
CA GLY A 67 7.37 1.56 12.86
C GLY A 67 8.16 1.88 11.60
N GLU A 68 7.73 1.36 10.45
CA GLU A 68 8.33 1.65 9.13
C GLU A 68 8.29 3.16 8.79
N LEU A 69 7.26 3.87 9.25
CA LEU A 69 7.13 5.32 9.07
C LEU A 69 7.92 6.15 10.10
N GLY A 70 8.60 5.52 11.05
CA GLY A 70 9.32 6.21 12.14
C GLY A 70 8.37 6.94 13.12
N ARG A 71 7.11 6.49 13.23
CA ARG A 71 6.04 7.16 13.98
C ARG A 71 5.37 6.24 15.00
N LEU A 72 6.19 5.59 15.83
CA LEU A 72 5.72 4.67 16.86
C LEU A 72 4.65 5.32 17.78
N PRO A 73 3.60 4.57 18.15
CA PRO A 73 2.59 5.06 19.07
C PRO A 73 3.16 5.16 20.50
N GLU A 74 2.66 6.12 21.28
CA GLU A 74 3.02 6.25 22.71
C GLU A 74 2.39 5.15 23.57
N LYS A 75 1.26 4.60 23.12
CA LYS A 75 0.50 3.55 23.79
C LYS A 75 0.08 2.48 22.78
N ASP A 76 0.15 1.24 23.22
CA ASP A 76 -0.25 0.07 22.44
C ASP A 76 -1.74 -0.21 22.63
N ASP A 77 -2.57 0.72 22.17
CA ASP A 77 -4.02 0.58 22.16
C ASP A 77 -4.60 1.03 20.82
N GLY A 78 -5.75 0.45 20.46
CA GLY A 78 -6.38 0.70 19.15
C GLY A 78 -6.73 2.17 18.92
N PHE A 79 -7.10 2.92 19.96
CA PHE A 79 -7.43 4.33 19.82
C PHE A 79 -6.20 5.18 19.52
N SER A 80 -5.08 4.91 20.21
CA SER A 80 -3.79 5.56 19.95
C SER A 80 -3.29 5.32 18.53
N LEU A 81 -3.45 4.09 18.01
CA LEU A 81 -3.13 3.77 16.61
C LEU A 81 -3.96 4.60 15.64
N LEU A 82 -5.30 4.58 15.79
CA LEU A 82 -6.20 5.35 14.92
C LEU A 82 -5.89 6.85 14.94
N ARG A 83 -5.60 7.41 16.11
CA ARG A 83 -5.24 8.82 16.27
C ARG A 83 -3.96 9.15 15.50
N ARG A 84 -2.92 8.29 15.56
CA ARG A 84 -1.68 8.48 14.80
C ARG A 84 -1.92 8.44 13.29
N TYR A 85 -2.65 7.44 12.79
CA TYR A 85 -3.00 7.36 11.38
C TYR A 85 -3.78 8.58 10.90
N ARG A 86 -4.73 9.08 11.69
CA ARG A 86 -5.48 10.29 11.36
C ARG A 86 -4.61 11.55 11.34
N THR A 87 -3.61 11.67 12.21
CA THR A 87 -2.64 12.76 12.14
C THR A 87 -1.79 12.69 10.86
N ILE A 88 -1.36 11.49 10.47
CA ILE A 88 -0.60 11.27 9.24
C ILE A 88 -1.43 11.68 8.03
N ASP A 89 -2.66 11.20 7.94
CA ASP A 89 -3.60 11.50 6.85
C ASP A 89 -3.84 13.02 6.68
N ARG A 90 -3.99 13.74 7.80
CA ARG A 90 -4.16 15.21 7.79
C ARG A 90 -2.89 15.98 7.45
N SER A 91 -1.71 15.39 7.62
CA SER A 91 -0.42 16.05 7.32
C SER A 91 -0.08 16.09 5.82
N GLY A 92 -0.97 15.58 4.97
CA GLY A 92 -0.78 15.49 3.52
C GLY A 92 -0.34 14.10 3.08
N PRO A 93 -0.31 13.82 1.76
CA PRO A 93 0.01 12.50 1.26
C PRO A 93 1.40 12.06 1.74
N LEU A 94 1.50 10.81 2.22
CA LEU A 94 2.77 10.13 2.45
C LEU A 94 3.59 10.27 1.16
N LYS A 95 4.71 10.99 1.24
CA LYS A 95 5.63 11.10 0.11
C LYS A 95 6.06 9.68 -0.26
N ALA A 96 5.93 9.33 -1.54
CA ALA A 96 6.46 8.06 -2.04
C ALA A 96 7.97 7.99 -1.71
N PRO A 97 8.51 6.79 -1.40
CA PRO A 97 9.95 6.65 -1.23
C PRO A 97 10.67 7.19 -2.47
N ALA A 98 11.69 8.01 -2.22
CA ALA A 98 12.53 8.64 -3.25
C ALA A 98 13.33 7.60 -4.03
#